data_AF-A0A098ECS8-F1
#
_entry.id   AF-A0A098ECS8-F1
#
_cell.length_a   1.000
_cell.length_b   1.000
_cell.length_c   1.000
_cell.angle_alpha   90.00
_cell.angle_beta   90.00
_cell.angle_gamma   90.00
#
_symmetry.space_group_name_H-M   'P 1'
#
loop_
_entity.id
_entity.type
_entity.pdbx_description
1 polymer ?
#
loop_
_entity_poly.entity_id
_entity_poly.type
_entity_poly.pdbx_seq_one_letter_code
_entity_poly.pdbx_strand_id
1 'polypeptide(L)' 'MKNAEWLFKNKIGNCIHYSTLFIAFCRYFEIPCRYVLGFAKYGKFEPHTWVEFYDMENFSWVPMDLSLNQKFFC' A
#
# COMPACT_ATOMS: atom_id res chain seq x y z
N MET A 1 -0.11 18.59 5.31
CA MET A 1 0.04 17.25 4.70
C MET A 1 0.86 17.40 3.43
N LYS A 2 1.85 16.54 3.16
CA LYS A 2 2.62 16.59 1.90
C LYS A 2 1.81 15.87 0.81
N ASN A 3 1.76 16.42 -0.41
CA ASN A 3 0.94 15.89 -1.50
C ASN A 3 1.68 14.81 -2.32
N ALA A 4 0.96 14.10 -3.20
CA ALA A 4 1.50 13.02 -4.03
C ALA A 4 2.69 13.45 -4.90
N GLU A 5 2.67 14.68 -5.42
CA GLU A 5 3.74 15.23 -6.24
C GLU A 5 5.05 15.40 -5.45
N TRP A 6 4.99 15.89 -4.21
CA TRP A 6 6.17 16.03 -3.36
C TRP A 6 6.79 14.67 -3.04
N LEU A 7 5.97 13.66 -2.76
CA LEU A 7 6.43 12.29 -2.48
C LEU A 7 7.13 11.68 -3.68
N PHE A 8 6.54 11.83 -4.86
CA PHE A 8 7.09 11.32 -6.11
C PHE A 8 8.46 11.95 -6.43
N LYS A 9 8.59 13.26 -6.24
CA LYS A 9 9.85 13.99 -6.48
C LYS A 9 10.93 13.66 -5.47
N ASN A 10 10.58 13.56 -4.19
CA ASN A 10 11.56 13.40 -3.11
C ASN A 10 11.88 11.94 -2.78
N LYS A 11 11.07 10.99 -3.27
CA LYS A 11 11.20 9.55 -2.98
C LYS A 11 11.26 9.24 -1.47
N ILE A 12 10.63 10.08 -0.67
CA ILE A 12 10.57 9.96 0.79
C ILE A 12 9.11 9.98 1.19
N GLY A 13 8.66 8.92 1.85
CA GLY A 13 7.27 8.74 2.30
C GLY A 13 7.18 7.85 3.53
N ASN A 14 5.96 7.75 4.08
CA ASN A 14 5.60 6.78 5.12
C ASN A 14 4.56 5.81 4.54
N CYS A 15 4.03 4.91 5.37
CA CYS A 15 3.03 3.93 4.95
C CYS A 15 1.83 4.53 4.21
N ILE A 16 1.26 5.62 4.74
CA ILE A 16 0.13 6.33 4.13
C ILE A 16 0.48 6.84 2.72
N HIS A 17 1.66 7.45 2.60
CA HIS A 17 2.12 8.05 1.36
C HIS A 17 2.33 7.01 0.25
N TYR A 18 3.00 5.90 0.55
CA TYR A 18 3.23 4.83 -0.44
C TYR A 18 1.94 4.13 -0.83
N SER A 19 1.06 3.82 0.14
CA SER A 19 -0.24 3.21 -0.13
C SER A 19 -1.12 4.11 -1.00
N THR A 20 -1.13 5.41 -0.73
CA THR A 20 -1.91 6.38 -1.53
C THR A 20 -1.39 6.46 -2.97
N LEU A 21 -0.07 6.54 -3.14
CA LEU A 21 0.55 6.61 -4.46
C LEU A 21 0.28 5.34 -5.28
N PHE A 22 0.36 4.16 -4.65
CA PHE A 22 0.08 2.89 -5.32
C PHE A 22 -1.37 2.75 -5.74
N ILE A 23 -2.33 3.12 -4.91
CA ILE A 23 -3.75 3.13 -5.29
C ILE A 23 -3.99 4.04 -6.50
N ALA A 24 -3.31 5.19 -6.57
CA ALA A 24 -3.40 6.07 -7.73
C ALA A 24 -2.92 5.37 -9.02
N PHE A 25 -1.82 4.63 -8.95
CA PHE A 25 -1.34 3.82 -10.08
C PHE A 25 -2.29 2.68 -10.44
N CYS A 26 -2.78 1.91 -9.46
CA CYS A 26 -3.73 0.83 -9.71
C CYS A 26 -4.99 1.35 -10.42
N ARG A 27 -5.55 2.47 -9.96
CA ARG A 27 -6.72 3.11 -10.60
C ARG A 27 -6.44 3.56 -12.02
N TYR A 28 -5.24 4.08 -12.29
CA TYR A 28 -4.83 4.45 -13.66
C TYR A 28 -4.82 3.24 -14.60
N PHE A 29 -4.43 2.06 -14.10
CA PHE A 29 -4.45 0.80 -14.86
C PHE A 29 -5.76 -0.01 -14.69
N GLU A 30 -6.81 0.60 -14.14
CA GLU A 30 -8.11 -0.06 -13.89
C GLU A 30 -8.03 -1.32 -13.01
N ILE A 31 -6.98 -1.43 -12.18
CA ILE A 31 -6.81 -2.53 -11.23
C ILE A 31 -7.63 -2.22 -9.96
N PRO A 32 -8.62 -3.07 -9.59
CA PRO A 32 -9.37 -2.87 -8.36
C PRO A 32 -8.44 -2.99 -7.14
N CYS A 33 -8.47 -1.98 -6.29
CA CYS A 33 -7.66 -1.93 -5.08
C CYS A 33 -8.38 -1.18 -3.96
N ARG A 34 -8.04 -1.49 -2.72
CA ARG A 34 -8.58 -0.83 -1.51
C ARG A 34 -7.49 -0.43 -0.55
N TYR A 35 -7.72 0.71 0.11
CA TYR A 35 -6.87 1.18 1.20
C TYR A 35 -7.24 0.44 2.49
N VAL A 36 -6.24 -0.08 3.19
CA VAL A 36 -6.46 -0.79 4.45
C VAL A 36 -5.73 -0.05 5.57
N LEU A 37 -6.46 0.17 6.67
CA LEU A 37 -5.94 0.71 7.92
C LEU A 37 -6.09 -0.37 8.99
N GLY A 38 -5.03 -0.65 9.72
CA GLY A 38 -5.04 -1.67 10.76
C GLY A 38 -3.83 -1.54 11.68
N PHE A 39 -3.41 -2.68 12.22
CA PHE A 39 -2.22 -2.77 13.04
C PHE A 39 -1.27 -3.81 12.46
N ALA A 40 0.02 -3.51 12.44
CA ALA A 40 1.05 -4.44 12.05
C ALA A 40 2.04 -4.64 13.19
N LYS A 41 2.63 -5.84 13.27
CA LYS A 41 3.49 -6.24 14.37
C LYS A 41 4.95 -6.26 13.92
N TYR A 42 5.71 -5.25 14.33
CA TYR A 42 7.17 -5.16 14.14
C TYR A 42 7.95 -5.44 15.43
N GLY A 43 7.23 -5.88 16.46
CA GLY A 43 7.67 -6.12 17.83
C GLY A 43 6.47 -5.91 18.75
N LYS A 44 5.93 -4.69 18.74
CA LYS A 44 4.59 -4.34 19.25
C LYS A 44 3.63 -4.09 18.09
N PHE A 45 2.33 -4.13 18.38
CA PHE A 45 1.31 -3.73 17.40
C PHE A 45 1.31 -2.21 17.28
N GLU A 46 1.53 -1.73 16.06
CA GLU A 46 1.54 -0.31 15.73
C GLU A 46 0.53 -0.03 14.61
N PRO A 47 -0.12 1.14 14.61
CA PRO A 47 -1.01 1.55 13.53
C PRO A 47 -0.28 1.52 12.19
N HIS A 48 -0.87 0.87 11.22
CA HIS A 48 -0.25 0.68 9.92
C HIS A 48 -1.26 0.73 8.77
N THR A 49 -0.76 1.07 7.59
CA THR A 49 -1.58 1.18 6.39
C THR A 49 -0.90 0.48 5.21
N TRP A 50 -1.66 -0.33 4.50
CA TRP A 50 -1.23 -1.02 3.30
C TRP A 50 -2.33 -0.99 2.24
N VAL A 51 -2.07 -1.59 1.08
CA VAL A 51 -3.04 -1.70 -0.01
C VAL A 51 -3.35 -3.17 -0.24
N GLU A 52 -4.59 -3.47 -0.59
CA GLU A 52 -4.96 -4.76 -1.15
C GLU A 52 -5.43 -4.56 -2.57
N PHE A 53 -4.87 -5.31 -3.52
CA PHE A 53 -5.37 -5.36 -4.89
C PHE A 53 -6.18 -6.64 -5.09
N TYR A 54 -7.14 -6.60 -6.02
CA TYR A 54 -7.95 -7.76 -6.32
C TYR A 54 -7.30 -8.58 -7.43
N ASP A 55 -6.93 -9.81 -7.10
CA ASP A 55 -6.52 -10.82 -8.06
C ASP A 55 -7.77 -11.48 -8.66
N MET A 56 -7.99 -11.21 -9.94
CA MET A 56 -9.12 -11.73 -10.71
C MET A 56 -9.01 -13.23 -11.00
N GLU A 57 -7.80 -13.79 -11.07
CA GLU A 57 -7.59 -15.20 -11.38
C GLU A 57 -7.97 -16.07 -10.17
N ASN A 58 -7.56 -15.64 -8.98
CA ASN A 58 -7.81 -16.34 -7.72
C ASN A 58 -9.03 -15.81 -6.95
N PHE A 59 -9.75 -14.82 -7.51
CA PHE A 59 -10.89 -14.15 -6.90
C PHE A 59 -10.64 -13.68 -5.46
N SER A 60 -9.45 -13.11 -5.20
CA SER A 60 -8.98 -12.84 -3.84
C SER A 60 -8.33 -11.47 -3.69
N TRP A 61 -8.30 -10.96 -2.45
CA TRP A 61 -7.57 -9.74 -2.11
C TRP A 61 -6.15 -10.08 -1.70
N VAL A 62 -5.17 -9.54 -2.43
CA VAL A 62 -3.75 -9.76 -2.18
C VAL A 62 -3.18 -8.53 -1.46
N PRO A 63 -2.65 -8.68 -0.23
CA PRO A 63 -2.05 -7.57 0.49
C PRO A 63 -0.69 -7.20 -0.10
N MET A 64 -0.49 -5.89 -0.27
CA MET A 64 0.73 -5.28 -0.75
C MET A 64 1.14 -4.14 0.19
N ASP A 65 2.24 -4.36 0.90
CA ASP A 65 2.86 -3.36 1.76
C ASP A 65 4.14 -2.83 1.14
N LEU A 66 4.07 -1.59 0.67
CA LEU A 66 5.17 -0.92 -0.04
C LEU A 66 6.07 -0.11 0.89
N SER A 67 5.63 0.07 2.13
CA SER A 67 6.34 0.86 3.14
C SER A 67 7.37 0.04 3.90
N LEU A 68 7.33 -1.27 3.68
CA LEU A 68 8.23 -2.23 4.26
C LEU A 68 8.88 -3.02 3.14
N ASN A 69 10.11 -3.42 3.39
CA ASN A 69 10.76 -4.46 2.61
C ASN A 69 10.21 -5.85 3.01
N GLN A 70 8.89 -5.99 3.15
CA GLN A 70 8.25 -7.25 3.51
C GLN A 70 8.09 -8.10 2.27
N LYS A 71 9.00 -9.05 2.14
CA LYS A 71 8.81 -10.25 1.33
C LYS A 71 7.65 -11.07 1.94
N PHE A 72 6.41 -10.75 1.59
CA PHE A 72 5.31 -11.70 1.75
C PHE A 72 5.46 -12.75 0.64
N PHE A 73 6.39 -13.68 0.86
CA PHE A 73 6.33 -14.97 0.19
C PHE A 73 5.48 -15.89 1.05
N CYS A 74 4.50 -16.46 0.38
CA CYS A 74 3.77 -17.68 0.69
C CYS A 74 4.52 -18.70 1.56
#